data_AF-A0A7V8QTU2-F1
#
_entry.id   AF-A0A7V8QTU2-F1
#
_cell.length_a   1.000
_cell.length_b   1.000
_cell.length_c   1.000
_cell.angle_alpha   90.00
_cell.angle_beta   90.00
_cell.angle_gamma   90.00
#
_symmetry.space_group_name_H-M   'P 1'
#
loop_
_entity.id
_entity.type
_entity.pdbx_description
1 polymer ?
#
loop_
_entity_poly.entity_id
_entity_poly.type
_entity_poly.pdbx_seq_one_letter_code
_entity_poly.pdbx_strand_id
1 'polypeptide(L)'
;MFTLTPEAVIRIAGNGSVETIEAFGLMRSDLEYKLENREAQPTENDYQRASEFLTGETGIVLDIDAVKALLSLYPAARISLANDDLDDDFVRDRLKDAVADAFVNCRWPRHDDEVDLDAFASVLHAQAEELGYGVLFGPPEPQTTFHFD
;
A
#
# COMPACT_ATOMS: atom_id res chain seq x y z
N MET A 1 -4.70 -4.41 -4.04
CA MET A 1 -5.57 -4.66 -5.22
C MET A 1 -6.70 -5.60 -4.80
N PHE A 2 -7.97 -5.14 -4.81
CA PHE A 2 -9.11 -6.03 -4.58
C PHE A 2 -9.36 -6.86 -5.83
N THR A 3 -8.85 -8.09 -5.87
CA THR A 3 -9.13 -9.01 -6.98
C THR A 3 -10.37 -9.82 -6.64
N LEU A 4 -11.52 -9.47 -7.24
CA LEU A 4 -12.71 -10.29 -7.13
C LEU A 4 -12.45 -11.67 -7.77
N THR A 5 -12.86 -12.75 -7.11
CA THR A 5 -12.82 -14.08 -7.73
C THR A 5 -13.88 -14.18 -8.85
N PRO A 6 -13.67 -15.03 -9.86
CA PRO A 6 -14.69 -15.26 -10.90
C PRO A 6 -16.07 -15.62 -10.32
N GLU A 7 -16.10 -16.40 -9.24
CA GLU A 7 -17.33 -16.75 -8.52
C GLU A 7 -17.97 -15.52 -7.86
N ALA A 8 -17.16 -14.63 -7.27
CA ALA A 8 -17.66 -13.38 -6.71
C ALA A 8 -18.26 -12.50 -7.81
N VAL A 9 -17.60 -12.38 -8.97
CA VAL A 9 -18.10 -11.62 -10.12
C VAL A 9 -19.42 -12.18 -10.65
N ILE A 10 -19.53 -13.50 -10.81
CA ILE A 10 -20.76 -14.16 -11.27
C ILE A 10 -21.90 -13.96 -10.27
N ARG A 11 -21.62 -14.11 -8.96
CA ARG A 11 -22.60 -13.88 -7.90
C ARG A 11 -23.09 -12.44 -7.86
N ILE A 12 -22.16 -11.49 -7.98
CA ILE A 12 -22.43 -10.06 -8.07
C ILE A 12 -23.36 -9.83 -9.28
N ALA A 13 -22.94 -10.21 -10.49
CA ALA A 13 -23.71 -10.01 -11.72
C ALA A 13 -25.09 -10.71 -11.73
N GLY A 14 -25.19 -11.92 -11.17
CA GLY A 14 -26.41 -12.72 -11.13
C GLY A 14 -27.47 -12.21 -10.14
N ASN A 15 -27.07 -11.46 -9.11
CA ASN A 15 -27.99 -10.94 -8.09
C ASN A 15 -28.76 -9.68 -8.53
N GLY A 16 -28.36 -9.02 -9.63
CA GLY A 16 -29.10 -7.91 -10.25
C GLY A 16 -29.42 -6.70 -9.34
N SER A 17 -28.81 -6.61 -8.16
CA SER A 17 -29.09 -5.58 -7.17
C SER A 17 -28.53 -4.22 -7.61
N VAL A 18 -29.13 -3.14 -7.11
CA VAL A 18 -28.65 -1.77 -7.39
C VAL A 18 -27.19 -1.61 -6.94
N GLU A 19 -26.85 -2.16 -5.77
CA GLU A 19 -25.49 -2.18 -5.21
C GLU A 19 -24.48 -2.85 -6.14
N THR A 20 -24.90 -3.90 -6.85
CA THR A 20 -24.09 -4.59 -7.86
C THR A 20 -23.73 -3.68 -9.04
N ILE A 21 -24.74 -2.99 -9.58
CA ILE A 21 -24.60 -2.12 -10.76
C ILE A 21 -23.72 -0.92 -10.40
N GLU A 22 -23.90 -0.38 -9.19
CA GLU A 22 -23.07 0.69 -8.64
C GLU A 22 -21.61 0.23 -8.47
N ALA A 23 -21.36 -0.96 -7.93
CA ALA A 23 -20.00 -1.50 -7.78
C ALA A 23 -19.27 -1.60 -9.12
N PHE A 24 -19.91 -2.16 -10.17
CA PHE A 24 -19.31 -2.18 -11.51
C PHE A 24 -19.20 -0.79 -12.16
N GLY A 25 -20.09 0.14 -11.81
CA GLY A 25 -19.97 1.55 -12.19
C GLY A 25 -18.69 2.17 -11.65
N LEU A 26 -18.44 2.01 -10.35
CA LEU A 26 -17.24 2.51 -9.66
C LEU A 26 -15.96 1.89 -10.23
N MET A 27 -15.96 0.57 -10.49
CA MET A 27 -14.80 -0.11 -11.11
C MET A 27 -14.47 0.44 -12.50
N ARG A 28 -15.49 0.71 -13.32
CA ARG A 28 -15.29 1.31 -14.64
C ARG A 28 -14.76 2.73 -14.54
N SER A 29 -15.31 3.54 -13.62
CA SER A 29 -14.86 4.92 -13.43
C SER A 29 -13.41 4.99 -12.94
N ASP A 30 -12.99 4.12 -12.01
CA ASP A 30 -11.58 4.02 -11.59
C ASP A 30 -10.66 3.57 -12.74
N LEU A 31 -11.11 2.66 -13.60
CA LEU A 31 -10.36 2.26 -14.79
C LEU A 31 -10.23 3.41 -15.80
N GLU A 32 -11.32 4.13 -16.08
CA GLU A 32 -11.32 5.29 -16.98
C GLU A 32 -10.34 6.35 -16.48
N TYR A 33 -10.43 6.71 -15.19
CA TYR A 33 -9.51 7.64 -14.55
C TYR A 33 -8.03 7.21 -14.70
N LYS A 34 -7.73 5.92 -14.47
CA LYS A 34 -6.37 5.38 -14.63
C LYS A 34 -5.88 5.42 -16.08
N LEU A 35 -6.75 5.20 -17.07
CA LEU A 35 -6.40 5.25 -18.48
C LEU A 35 -6.13 6.68 -18.97
N GLU A 36 -6.92 7.63 -18.49
CA GLU A 36 -6.76 9.07 -18.75
C GLU A 36 -5.42 9.57 -18.18
N ASN A 37 -5.09 9.12 -16.97
CA ASN A 37 -3.89 9.58 -16.24
C ASN A 37 -2.70 8.61 -16.34
N ARG A 38 -2.71 7.65 -17.26
CA ARG A 38 -1.70 6.57 -17.32
C ARG A 38 -0.26 7.07 -17.39
N GLU A 39 -0.03 8.25 -17.96
CA GLU A 39 1.28 8.88 -18.14
C GLU A 39 1.64 9.87 -17.02
N ALA A 40 0.71 10.15 -16.09
CA ALA A 40 0.90 11.13 -15.02
C ALA A 40 2.07 10.76 -14.10
N GLN A 41 3.00 11.68 -13.88
CA GLN A 41 4.17 11.45 -13.03
C GLN A 41 4.11 12.37 -11.82
N PRO A 42 4.33 11.84 -10.59
CA PRO A 42 4.58 12.67 -9.42
C PRO A 42 5.78 13.59 -9.64
N THR A 43 5.77 14.74 -8.98
CA THR A 43 6.93 15.64 -8.95
C THR A 43 8.04 15.07 -8.06
N GLU A 44 9.25 15.62 -8.18
CA GLU A 44 10.37 15.21 -7.31
C GLU A 44 10.04 15.41 -5.82
N ASN A 45 9.30 16.48 -5.49
CA ASN A 45 8.85 16.74 -4.13
C ASN A 45 7.85 15.68 -3.65
N ASP A 46 6.94 15.22 -4.52
CA ASP A 46 5.98 14.18 -4.17
C ASP A 46 6.70 12.86 -3.88
N TYR A 47 7.73 12.53 -4.67
CA TYR A 47 8.57 11.37 -4.40
C TYR A 47 9.37 11.49 -3.11
N GLN A 48 9.91 12.67 -2.80
CA GLN A 48 10.60 12.93 -1.53
C GLN A 48 9.65 12.74 -0.34
N ARG A 49 8.46 13.35 -0.39
CA ARG A 49 7.45 13.21 0.67
C ARG A 49 7.00 11.75 0.81
N ALA A 50 6.80 11.05 -0.30
CA ALA A 50 6.42 9.63 -0.29
C ALA A 50 7.53 8.73 0.29
N SER A 51 8.80 9.03 0.00
CA SER A 51 9.97 8.34 0.59
C SER A 51 10.01 8.50 2.11
N GLU A 52 9.85 9.72 2.62
CA GLU A 52 9.79 9.99 4.06
C GLU A 52 8.60 9.30 4.73
N PHE A 53 7.42 9.40 4.11
CA PHE A 53 6.20 8.76 4.59
C PHE A 53 6.34 7.23 4.65
N LEU A 54 6.73 6.59 3.54
CA LEU A 54 6.87 5.14 3.49
C LEU A 54 7.96 4.64 4.44
N THR A 55 9.07 5.36 4.57
CA THR A 55 10.12 5.01 5.52
C THR A 55 9.61 5.08 6.96
N GLY A 56 8.82 6.11 7.30
CA GLY A 56 8.21 6.25 8.63
C GLY A 56 7.18 5.19 8.95
N GLU A 57 6.30 4.85 8.00
CA GLU A 57 5.21 3.90 8.22
C GLU A 57 5.67 2.43 8.18
N THR A 58 6.65 2.13 7.31
CA THR A 58 7.07 0.74 7.08
C THR A 58 8.33 0.39 7.83
N GLY A 59 9.11 1.37 8.29
CA GLY A 59 10.43 1.15 8.86
C GLY A 59 11.46 0.68 7.83
N ILE A 60 11.15 0.60 6.54
CA ILE A 60 12.11 0.26 5.48
C ILE A 60 12.71 1.55 4.93
N VAL A 61 14.03 1.63 4.82
CA VAL A 61 14.73 2.77 4.21
C VAL A 61 14.50 2.74 2.70
N LEU A 62 13.55 3.54 2.24
CA LEU A 62 13.20 3.69 0.83
C LEU A 62 13.59 5.10 0.38
N ASP A 63 14.73 5.24 -0.30
CA ASP A 63 15.11 6.53 -0.91
C ASP A 63 14.20 6.87 -2.11
N ILE A 64 14.37 8.09 -2.65
CA ILE A 64 13.57 8.56 -3.79
C ILE A 64 13.64 7.61 -4.99
N ASP A 65 14.83 7.08 -5.30
CA ASP A 65 15.04 6.23 -6.46
C ASP A 65 14.37 4.86 -6.27
N ALA A 66 14.41 4.31 -5.05
CA ALA A 66 13.67 3.12 -4.66
C ALA A 66 12.16 3.34 -4.79
N VAL A 67 11.63 4.48 -4.34
CA VAL A 67 10.20 4.80 -4.48
C VAL A 67 9.81 4.95 -5.95
N LYS A 68 10.62 5.62 -6.77
CA LYS A 68 10.40 5.71 -8.23
C LYS A 68 10.38 4.33 -8.88
N ALA A 69 11.35 3.48 -8.55
CA ALA A 69 11.43 2.12 -9.06
C ALA A 69 10.21 1.29 -8.65
N LEU A 70 9.81 1.35 -7.37
CA LEU A 70 8.62 0.70 -6.86
C LEU A 70 7.37 1.18 -7.62
N LEU A 71 7.13 2.49 -7.70
CA LEU A 71 5.94 3.05 -8.32
C LEU A 71 5.88 2.86 -9.85
N SER A 72 7.01 2.53 -10.49
CA SER A 72 7.01 2.07 -11.88
C SER A 72 6.30 0.72 -12.07
N LEU A 73 6.33 -0.14 -11.05
CA LEU A 73 5.65 -1.45 -11.02
C LEU A 73 4.19 -1.33 -10.54
N TYR A 74 3.88 -0.27 -9.78
CA TYR A 74 2.57 -0.02 -9.19
C TYR A 74 1.91 1.25 -9.77
N PRO A 75 1.45 1.23 -11.03
CA PRO A 75 0.95 2.41 -11.72
C PRO A 75 -0.27 3.04 -11.03
N ALA A 76 -1.10 2.27 -10.34
CA ALA A 76 -2.25 2.82 -9.60
C ALA A 76 -1.81 3.74 -8.45
N ALA A 77 -0.75 3.35 -7.72
CA ALA A 77 -0.19 4.16 -6.63
C ALA A 77 0.55 5.39 -7.18
N ARG A 78 1.30 5.22 -8.28
CA ARG A 78 1.95 6.34 -9.01
C ARG A 78 0.95 7.38 -9.48
N ILE A 79 -0.14 6.95 -10.12
CA ILE A 79 -1.17 7.85 -10.66
C ILE A 79 -1.85 8.62 -9.53
N SER A 80 -2.16 7.97 -8.41
CA SER A 80 -2.71 8.63 -7.23
C SER A 80 -1.75 9.68 -6.67
N LEU A 81 -0.48 9.33 -6.46
CA LEU A 81 0.50 10.29 -5.98
C LEU A 81 0.73 11.48 -6.94
N ALA A 82 0.50 11.28 -8.25
CA ALA A 82 0.68 12.32 -9.25
C ALA A 82 -0.47 13.34 -9.33
N ASN A 83 -1.68 12.94 -8.94
CA ASN A 83 -2.90 13.74 -9.15
C ASN A 83 -3.56 14.17 -7.84
N ASP A 84 -3.30 13.46 -6.75
CA ASP A 84 -3.93 13.63 -5.45
C ASP A 84 -2.86 13.98 -4.40
N ASP A 85 -3.27 14.60 -3.29
CA ASP A 85 -2.33 14.97 -2.22
C ASP A 85 -1.91 13.71 -1.42
N LEU A 86 -0.65 13.65 -1.01
CA LEU A 86 -0.14 12.59 -0.13
C LEU A 86 -0.87 12.56 1.22
N ASP A 87 -1.49 13.65 1.63
CA ASP A 87 -2.26 13.70 2.87
C ASP A 87 -3.65 13.04 2.76
N ASP A 88 -4.06 12.62 1.56
CA ASP A 88 -5.23 11.77 1.38
C ASP A 88 -4.93 10.33 1.84
N ASP A 89 -5.73 9.84 2.78
CA ASP A 89 -5.63 8.48 3.32
C ASP A 89 -5.66 7.42 2.21
N PHE A 90 -6.40 7.66 1.13
CA PHE A 90 -6.47 6.74 -0.02
C PHE A 90 -5.13 6.62 -0.75
N VAL A 91 -4.42 7.75 -0.92
CA VAL A 91 -3.08 7.77 -1.54
C VAL A 91 -2.10 7.03 -0.65
N ARG A 92 -2.10 7.33 0.65
CA ARG A 92 -1.25 6.69 1.66
C ARG A 92 -1.46 5.18 1.71
N ASP A 93 -2.72 4.75 1.69
CA ASP A 93 -3.09 3.34 1.68
C ASP A 93 -2.63 2.62 0.41
N ARG A 94 -2.75 3.26 -0.77
CA ARG A 94 -2.24 2.71 -2.03
C ARG A 94 -0.71 2.58 -2.02
N LEU A 95 0.00 3.55 -1.43
CA LEU A 95 1.45 3.49 -1.28
C LEU A 95 1.88 2.35 -0.35
N LYS A 96 1.25 2.22 0.82
CA LYS A 96 1.52 1.11 1.76
C LYS A 96 1.20 -0.25 1.13
N ASP A 97 0.10 -0.36 0.39
CA ASP A 97 -0.24 -1.58 -0.35
C ASP A 97 0.82 -1.95 -1.39
N ALA A 98 1.39 -0.95 -2.08
CA ALA A 98 2.49 -1.17 -3.02
C ALA A 98 3.72 -1.77 -2.34
N VAL A 99 4.08 -1.26 -1.15
CA VAL A 99 5.19 -1.80 -0.36
C VAL A 99 4.90 -3.22 0.13
N ALA A 100 3.73 -3.44 0.75
CA ALA A 100 3.34 -4.78 1.22
C ALA A 100 3.31 -5.80 0.07
N ASP A 101 2.78 -5.43 -1.09
CA ASP A 101 2.71 -6.33 -2.23
C ASP A 101 4.11 -6.66 -2.76
N ALA A 102 4.99 -5.66 -2.85
CA ALA A 102 6.35 -5.85 -3.36
C ALA A 102 7.20 -6.78 -2.49
N PHE A 103 7.08 -6.69 -1.16
CA PHE A 103 7.93 -7.45 -0.24
C PHE A 103 7.30 -8.76 0.24
N VAL A 104 5.98 -8.80 0.43
CA VAL A 104 5.28 -9.96 1.02
C VAL A 104 4.06 -10.42 0.22
N ASN A 105 3.84 -9.86 -0.97
CA ASN A 105 2.80 -10.27 -1.93
C ASN A 105 1.38 -10.25 -1.32
N CYS A 106 1.10 -9.23 -0.50
CA CYS A 106 -0.22 -8.99 0.07
C CYS A 106 -0.51 -7.49 0.20
N ARG A 107 -1.76 -7.13 0.55
CA ARG A 107 -2.08 -5.75 0.90
C ARG A 107 -1.58 -5.40 2.30
N TRP A 108 -1.42 -4.10 2.57
CA TRP A 108 -1.10 -3.63 3.91
C TRP A 108 -2.26 -3.95 4.88
N PRO A 109 -1.98 -4.34 6.14
CA PRO A 109 -3.04 -4.59 7.11
C PRO A 109 -3.89 -3.35 7.36
N ARG A 110 -5.21 -3.54 7.38
CA ARG A 110 -6.20 -2.54 7.75
C ARG A 110 -6.73 -2.83 9.15
N HIS A 111 -7.42 -1.84 9.74
CA HIS A 111 -7.87 -1.91 11.13
C HIS A 111 -8.81 -3.10 11.42
N ASP A 112 -9.52 -3.57 10.40
CA ASP A 112 -10.49 -4.66 10.44
C ASP A 112 -9.90 -6.05 10.19
N ASP A 113 -8.60 -6.17 9.90
CA ASP A 113 -8.00 -7.44 9.48
C ASP A 113 -7.69 -8.43 10.60
N GLU A 114 -7.85 -8.05 11.87
CA GLU A 114 -7.46 -8.86 13.04
C GLU A 114 -6.03 -9.43 12.92
N VAL A 115 -5.09 -8.63 12.37
CA VAL A 115 -3.69 -9.01 12.14
C VAL A 115 -2.80 -8.47 13.26
N ASP A 116 -1.85 -9.30 13.71
CA ASP A 116 -0.71 -8.87 14.53
C ASP A 116 0.25 -8.03 13.69
N LEU A 117 0.23 -6.71 13.91
CA LEU A 117 1.02 -5.74 13.14
C LEU A 117 2.53 -5.89 13.38
N ASP A 118 2.94 -6.30 14.58
CA ASP A 118 4.35 -6.49 14.91
C ASP A 118 4.91 -7.73 14.20
N ALA A 119 4.11 -8.80 14.15
CA ALA A 119 4.43 -9.99 13.38
C ALA A 119 4.49 -9.69 11.87
N PHE A 120 3.53 -8.90 11.36
CA PHE A 120 3.53 -8.47 9.96
C PHE A 120 4.78 -7.63 9.63
N ALA A 121 5.10 -6.63 10.44
CA ALA A 121 6.28 -5.78 10.26
C ALA A 121 7.58 -6.61 10.29
N SER A 122 7.67 -7.59 11.21
CA SER A 122 8.83 -8.49 11.29
C SER A 122 9.06 -9.28 9.99
N VAL A 123 7.99 -9.82 9.39
CA VAL A 123 8.08 -10.53 8.11
C VAL A 123 8.45 -9.58 6.98
N LEU A 124 7.82 -8.40 6.95
CA LEU A 124 8.07 -7.37 5.95
C LEU A 124 9.55 -6.91 5.97
N HIS A 125 10.09 -6.64 7.15
CA HIS A 125 11.49 -6.26 7.35
C HIS A 125 12.45 -7.34 6.91
N ALA A 126 12.20 -8.60 7.30
CA ALA A 126 13.03 -9.73 6.88
C ALA A 126 13.09 -9.86 5.35
N GLN A 127 11.96 -9.69 4.65
CA GLN A 127 11.95 -9.72 3.18
C GLN A 127 12.67 -8.51 2.57
N ALA A 128 12.56 -7.34 3.18
CA ALA A 128 13.26 -6.14 2.72
C ALA A 128 14.79 -6.27 2.85
N GLU A 129 15.27 -6.82 3.97
CA GLU A 129 16.70 -7.09 4.21
C GLU A 129 17.27 -8.11 3.20
N GLU A 130 16.53 -9.18 2.91
CA GLU A 130 16.93 -10.18 1.89
C GLU A 130 17.07 -9.58 0.49
N LEU A 131 16.32 -8.51 0.19
CA LEU A 131 16.42 -7.73 -1.05
C LEU A 131 17.48 -6.61 -0.98
N GLY A 132 18.16 -6.45 0.15
CA GLY A 132 19.26 -5.50 0.35
C GLY A 132 18.84 -4.11 0.82
N TYR A 133 17.59 -3.93 1.28
CA TYR A 133 17.14 -2.67 1.86
C TYR A 133 17.54 -2.56 3.33
N GLY A 134 17.79 -1.34 3.80
CA GLY A 134 17.97 -1.07 5.23
C GLY A 134 16.63 -1.01 5.96
N VAL A 135 16.62 -1.35 7.25
CA VAL A 135 15.45 -1.21 8.13
C VAL A 135 15.78 -0.35 9.36
N LEU A 136 14.86 0.53 9.71
CA LEU A 136 14.90 1.40 10.88
C LEU A 136 14.26 0.63 12.05
N PHE A 137 15.13 0.02 12.86
CA PHE A 137 14.86 -0.76 14.08
C PHE A 137 14.52 -2.26 13.89
N GLY A 138 15.44 -3.09 14.43
CA GLY A 138 15.17 -4.47 14.83
C GLY A 138 14.24 -4.55 16.06
N PRO A 139 13.95 -5.76 16.56
CA PRO A 139 12.80 -6.04 17.43
C PRO A 139 12.76 -5.12 18.65
N PRO A 140 11.57 -4.75 19.16
CA PRO A 140 11.46 -3.93 20.36
C PRO A 140 12.26 -4.58 21.49
N GLU A 141 13.19 -3.82 22.09
CA GLU A 141 13.85 -4.27 23.32
C GLU A 141 12.75 -4.67 24.33
N PRO A 142 12.90 -5.82 25.01
CA PRO A 142 11.94 -6.22 26.03
C PRO A 142 11.86 -5.09 27.07
N GLN A 143 10.68 -4.49 27.18
CA GLN A 143 10.43 -3.45 28.18
C GLN A 143 10.66 -4.08 29.56
N THR A 144 11.83 -3.82 30.14
CA THR A 144 12.14 -4.23 31.50
C THR A 144 11.40 -3.25 32.40
N THR A 145 10.13 -3.54 32.72
CA THR A 145 9.42 -2.81 33.75
C THR A 145 9.85 -3.37 35.10
N PHE A 146 10.65 -2.56 35.78
CA PHE A 146 11.06 -2.74 37.16
C PHE A 146 9.84 -2.87 38.07
N HIS A 147 9.78 -3.95 38.85
CA HIS A 147 8.94 -4.00 40.05
C HIS A 147 9.50 -3.01 41.07
N PHE A 148 8.71 -1.99 41.41
CA PHE A 148 8.90 -1.25 42.65
C PHE A 148 8.01 -1.91 43.71
N ASP A 149 8.66 -2.35 44.79
CA ASP A 149 8.04 -2.86 46.02
C ASP A 149 7.12 -1.82 46.70
#